data_AF-A0A976KZV7-F1
#
_entry.id   AF-A0A976KZV7-F1
#
_cell.length_a   1.000
_cell.length_b   1.000
_cell.length_c   1.000
_cell.angle_alpha   90.00
_cell.angle_beta   90.00
_cell.angle_gamma   90.00
#
_symmetry.space_group_name_H-M   'P 1'
#
loop_
_entity.id
_entity.type
_entity.pdbx_description
1 polymer ?
#
loop_
_entity_poly.entity_id
_entity_poly.type
_entity_poly.pdbx_seq_one_letter_code
_entity_poly.pdbx_strand_id
1 'polypeptide(L)' 'YRAELFPCKIEEEGEEIKIKFLEPQEPSAPGQSAVVYDGEECLGGGVIK' A
#
# COMPACT_ATOMS: atom_id res chain seq x y z
N TYR A 1 -8.64 11.35 7.05
CA TYR A 1 -9.25 10.08 7.47
C TYR A 1 -8.13 9.05 7.45
N ARG A 2 -7.61 8.68 8.63
CA ARG A 2 -6.46 7.76 8.73
C ARG A 2 -7.01 6.34 8.59
N ALA A 3 -6.69 5.68 7.49
CA ALA A 3 -6.94 4.25 7.37
C ALA A 3 -6.01 3.50 8.34
N GLU A 4 -6.41 2.30 8.74
CA GLU A 4 -5.59 1.41 9.55
C GLU A 4 -4.33 1.01 8.76
N LEU A 5 -3.19 0.96 9.45
CA LEU A 5 -1.93 0.54 8.81
C LEU A 5 -1.86 -0.97 8.85
N PHE A 6 -1.74 -1.58 7.68
CA PHE A 6 -1.60 -3.02 7.57
C PHE A 6 -0.17 -3.42 7.25
N PRO A 7 0.37 -4.46 7.91
CA PRO A 7 1.67 -4.99 7.56
C PRO A 7 1.61 -5.53 6.13
N CYS A 8 2.44 -4.97 5.27
CA CYS A 8 2.52 -5.32 3.86
C CYS A 8 3.98 -5.45 3.44
N LYS A 9 4.20 -6.26 2.41
CA LYS A 9 5.47 -6.36 1.71
C LYS A 9 5.35 -5.62 0.39
N ILE A 10 6.38 -4.83 0.11
CA ILE A 10 6.51 -4.10 -1.14
C ILE A 10 7.49 -4.89 -2.02
N GLU A 11 7.10 -5.14 -3.26
CA GLU A 11 7.96 -5.68 -4.29
C GLU A 11 8.00 -4.68 -5.44
N GLU A 12 9.19 -4.28 -5.85
CA GLU A 12 9.39 -3.49 -7.06
C GLU A 12 9.24 -4.39 -8.30
N GLU A 13 8.33 -4.03 -9.20
CA GLU A 13 8.09 -4.75 -10.45
C GLU A 13 8.30 -3.76 -11.61
N GLY A 14 9.57 -3.42 -11.87
CA GLY A 14 9.95 -2.49 -12.94
C GLY A 14 9.55 -1.04 -12.65
N GLU A 15 8.61 -0.51 -13.43
CA GLU A 15 8.06 0.85 -13.24
C GLU A 15 6.88 0.87 -12.25
N GLU A 16 6.41 -0.30 -11.80
CA GLU A 16 5.29 -0.44 -10.90
C GLU A 16 5.73 -0.99 -9.54
N ILE A 17 4.97 -0.65 -8.51
CA ILE A 17 5.19 -1.14 -7.14
C ILE A 17 4.04 -2.06 -6.79
N LYS A 18 4.38 -3.31 -6.45
CA LYS A 18 3.41 -4.32 -6.04
C LYS A 18 3.39 -4.41 -4.52
N ILE A 19 2.23 -4.14 -3.94
CA ILE A 19 2.03 -4.23 -2.50
C ILE A 19 1.26 -5.52 -2.20
N LYS A 20 1.88 -6.43 -1.46
CA LYS A 20 1.25 -7.66 -0.96
C LYS A 20 0.98 -7.50 0.53
N PHE A 21 -0.28 -7.48 0.92
CA PHE A 21 -0.66 -7.55 2.32
C PHE A 21 -0.28 -8.90 2.90
N LEU A 22 0.30 -8.90 4.10
CA LEU A 22 0.68 -10.14 4.81
C LEU A 22 -0.56 -10.88 5.34
N GLU A 23 -1.64 -10.15 5.55
CA GLU A 23 -2.94 -10.67 5.95
C GLU A 23 -3.99 -10.33 4.87
N PRO A 24 -4.96 -11.22 4.62
CA PRO A 24 -6.05 -10.92 3.71
C PRO A 24 -6.85 -9.72 4.23
N GLN A 25 -6.91 -8.65 3.43
CA GLN A 25 -7.68 -7.45 3.71
C GLN A 25 -8.96 -7.44 2.88
N GLU A 26 -9.98 -6.74 3.37
CA GLU A 26 -11.13 -6.41 2.53
C GLU A 26 -10.66 -5.61 1.30
N PRO A 27 -11.25 -5.86 0.13
CA PRO A 27 -10.84 -5.19 -1.09
C PRO A 27 -10.98 -3.68 -0.88
N SER A 28 -9.85 -2.99 -0.85
CA SER A 28 -9.82 -1.53 -0.91
C SER A 28 -10.48 -1.14 -2.23
N ALA A 29 -11.43 -0.21 -2.18
CA ALA A 29 -12.17 0.15 -3.38
C ALA A 29 -11.20 0.71 -4.43
N PRO A 30 -11.34 0.34 -5.73
CA PRO A 30 -10.52 0.91 -6.78
C PRO A 30 -10.66 2.44 -6.78
N GLY A 31 -9.53 3.14 -6.89
CA GLY A 31 -9.47 4.61 -6.79
C GLY A 31 -9.13 5.15 -5.41
N GLN A 32 -8.96 4.32 -4.39
CA GLN A 32 -8.35 4.75 -3.13
C GLN A 32 -6.83 4.96 -3.30
N SER A 33 -6.31 5.97 -2.62
CA SER A 33 -4.86 6.19 -2.55
C SER A 33 -4.27 5.35 -1.42
N ALA A 34 -3.30 4.50 -1.74
CA ALA A 34 -2.47 3.82 -0.77
C ALA A 34 -1.24 4.70 -0.48
N VAL A 35 -0.91 4.87 0.80
CA VAL A 35 0.33 5.51 1.23
C VAL A 35 1.11 4.49 2.02
N VAL A 36 2.38 4.31 1.68
CA VAL A 36 3.24 3.30 2.30
C VAL A 36 4.29 3.99 3.15
N TYR A 37 4.46 3.46 4.35
CA TYR A 37 5.40 3.95 5.34
C TYR A 37 6.35 2.83 5.74
N ASP A 38 7.63 3.16 5.90
CA ASP A 38 8.62 2.30 6.56
C ASP A 38 8.94 2.93 7.92
N GLY A 39 8.28 2.43 8.96
CA GLY A 39 8.31 3.06 10.29
C GLY A 39 7.72 4.46 10.28
N GLU A 40 8.58 5.47 10.38
CA GLU A 40 8.19 6.90 10.36
C GLU A 40 8.43 7.56 8.99
N GLU A 41 9.12 6.89 8.07
CA GLU A 41 9.45 7.41 6.75
C GLU A 41 8.30 7.14 5.76
N CYS A 42 7.86 8.18 5.06
CA CYS A 42 6.90 8.05 3.97
C CYS A 42 7.65 7.62 2.71
N LEU A 43 7.52 6.35 2.32
CA LEU A 43 8.16 5.81 1.10
C LEU A 43 7.48 6.30 -0.18
N GLY A 44 6.19 6.67 -0.09
CA GLY A 44 5.42 7.20 -1.20
C GLY A 44 3.97 6.77 -1.17
N GLY A 45 3.22 7.14 -2.20
CA GLY A 45 1.83 6.76 -2.34
C GLY A 45 1.43 6.59 -3.79
N GLY A 46 0.47 5.71 -4.03
CA GLY A 46 -0.05 5.38 -5.35
C GLY A 46 -1.56 5.22 -5.32
N VAL A 47 -2.19 5.32 -6.49
CA VAL A 47 -3.61 5.00 -6.63
C VAL A 47 -3.75 3.51 -6.85
N ILE A 48 -4.55 2.85 -6.02
CA ILE A 48 -4.92 1.45 -6.22
C ILE A 48 -5.78 1.39 -7.48
N LYS A 49 -5.27 0.73 -8.53
CA LYS A 49 -5.99 0.44 -9.76
C LYS A 49 -6.65 -0.94 -9.71
#